data_AF-F4AXV8-F1
#
_entry.id   AF-F4AXV8-F1
#
_cell.length_a   1.000
_cell.length_b   1.000
_cell.length_c   1.000
_cell.angle_alpha   90.00
_cell.angle_beta   90.00
_cell.angle_gamma   90.00
#
_symmetry.space_group_name_H-M   'P 1'
#
loop_
_entity.id
_entity.type
_entity.pdbx_description
1 polymer ?
#
loop_
_entity_poly.entity_id
_entity_poly.type
_entity_poly.pdbx_seq_one_letter_code
_entity_poly.pdbx_strand_id
1 'polypeptide(L)'
;MKGMTDASGMSMLFKGKNSPTDTYLVQLYYSGKIEGKKISRNQKQVSFTINEHQASNAIDILFAVDATGSMGDEISYLKSELKNIMSRIDASVEQKRVALTVYRDHGDDYVTRAIDFSSDVNEVKDFLSAQHAAGGGDYEEAVEEALKVSLSQSWNEKAKARILFLMLDAPPHFNQENVAMIKSQIAKAKEQGIKIIPVVASGANKEVEFLMRSFSVSTSATYVFLTDDSGIGNDHIEATTESFKVEKLNDLMVRFIEQYAGVQTAV
;
A
#
# COMPACT_ATOMS: atom_id res chain seq x y z
N MET A 1 -6.87 -12.35 15.36
CA MET A 1 -6.53 -11.49 14.20
C MET A 1 -7.75 -11.40 13.33
N LYS A 2 -7.98 -10.25 12.71
CA LYS A 2 -9.03 -10.03 11.73
C LYS A 2 -8.41 -9.63 10.39
N GLY A 3 -9.21 -9.65 9.35
CA GLY A 3 -8.84 -9.20 8.01
C GLY A 3 -10.08 -9.14 7.14
N MET A 4 -10.04 -8.30 6.11
CA MET A 4 -11.09 -8.25 5.10
C MET A 4 -10.65 -9.03 3.85
N THR A 5 -11.62 -9.57 3.11
CA THR A 5 -11.36 -10.14 1.78
C THR A 5 -11.13 -9.03 0.77
N ASP A 6 -10.32 -9.30 -0.24
CA ASP A 6 -10.17 -8.42 -1.39
C ASP A 6 -11.27 -8.62 -2.43
N ALA A 7 -11.17 -7.90 -3.55
CA ALA A 7 -12.12 -7.96 -4.66
C ALA A 7 -12.27 -9.36 -5.29
N SER A 8 -11.33 -10.29 -5.05
CA SER A 8 -11.41 -11.69 -5.49
C SER A 8 -12.03 -12.63 -4.45
N GLY A 9 -12.40 -12.10 -3.27
CA GLY A 9 -12.91 -12.88 -2.15
C GLY A 9 -11.82 -13.57 -1.32
N MET A 10 -10.55 -13.20 -1.49
CA MET A 10 -9.43 -13.82 -0.78
C MET A 10 -8.93 -12.95 0.38
N SER A 11 -8.49 -13.60 1.47
CA SER A 11 -7.80 -12.94 2.58
C SER A 11 -6.75 -13.88 3.18
N MET A 12 -5.61 -13.34 3.60
CA MET A 12 -4.53 -14.11 4.22
C MET A 12 -4.46 -13.85 5.73
N LEU A 13 -4.47 -14.91 6.52
CA LEU A 13 -4.33 -14.86 7.98
C LEU A 13 -3.13 -15.72 8.41
N PHE A 14 -2.34 -15.25 9.37
CA PHE A 14 -1.13 -15.92 9.83
C PHE A 14 -1.39 -16.63 11.14
N LYS A 15 -1.33 -17.96 11.18
CA LYS A 15 -1.53 -18.71 12.44
C LYS A 15 -0.50 -18.26 13.48
N GLY A 16 -0.96 -17.96 14.69
CA GLY A 16 -0.07 -17.57 15.78
C GLY A 16 0.89 -18.70 16.14
N LYS A 17 2.21 -18.43 16.11
CA LYS A 17 3.27 -19.42 16.36
C LYS A 17 3.19 -20.05 17.77
N ASN A 18 2.54 -19.36 18.71
CA ASN A 18 2.47 -19.74 20.13
C ASN A 18 1.07 -20.17 20.60
N SER A 19 0.16 -20.59 19.71
CA SER A 19 -1.13 -21.12 20.17
C SER A 19 -0.93 -22.50 20.82
N PRO A 20 -1.35 -22.71 22.09
CA PRO A 20 -1.28 -24.00 22.77
C PRO A 20 -2.25 -25.04 22.19
N THR A 21 -3.10 -24.65 21.23
CA THR A 21 -4.10 -25.50 20.60
C THR A 21 -3.68 -25.99 19.21
N ASP A 22 -4.03 -27.22 18.88
CA ASP A 22 -3.85 -27.79 17.53
C ASP A 22 -4.95 -27.40 16.53
N THR A 23 -5.94 -26.64 17.00
CA THR A 23 -7.06 -26.18 16.20
C THR A 23 -7.28 -24.68 16.33
N TYR A 24 -7.83 -24.10 15.27
CA TYR A 24 -8.21 -22.70 15.16
C TYR A 24 -9.67 -22.61 14.70
N LEU A 25 -10.40 -21.61 15.18
CA LEU A 25 -11.72 -21.26 14.65
C LEU A 25 -11.57 -20.08 13.70
N VAL A 26 -11.94 -20.27 12.44
CA VAL A 26 -12.02 -19.18 11.45
C VAL A 26 -13.49 -18.77 11.34
N GLN A 27 -13.75 -17.48 11.49
CA GLN A 27 -15.09 -16.90 11.40
C GLN A 27 -15.15 -15.92 10.23
N LEU A 28 -16.13 -16.11 9.36
CA LEU A 28 -16.51 -15.16 8.31
C LEU A 28 -17.65 -14.30 8.83
N TYR A 29 -17.51 -12.98 8.71
CA TYR A 29 -18.53 -11.99 9.02
C TYR A 29 -19.02 -11.36 7.71
N TYR A 30 -20.31 -11.44 7.41
CA TYR A 30 -20.88 -10.86 6.19
C TYR A 30 -22.34 -10.46 6.44
N SER A 31 -22.76 -9.26 6.01
CA SER A 31 -24.16 -8.80 6.13
C SER A 31 -24.81 -9.03 7.51
N GLY A 32 -24.05 -8.86 8.60
CA GLY A 32 -24.49 -9.10 9.98
C GLY A 32 -24.57 -10.59 10.41
N LYS A 33 -24.24 -11.53 9.52
CA LYS A 33 -24.16 -12.97 9.78
C LYS A 33 -22.74 -13.40 10.12
N ILE A 34 -22.62 -14.52 10.84
CA ILE A 34 -21.34 -15.12 11.21
C ILE A 34 -21.37 -16.60 10.85
N GLU A 35 -20.38 -17.06 10.09
CA GLU A 35 -20.15 -18.48 9.80
C GLU A 35 -18.77 -18.92 10.30
N GLY A 36 -18.71 -20.07 10.99
CA GLY A 36 -17.49 -20.56 11.61
C GLY A 36 -17.05 -21.91 11.07
N LYS A 37 -15.76 -22.06 10.77
CA LYS A 37 -15.13 -23.36 10.46
C LYS A 37 -13.93 -23.59 11.35
N LYS A 38 -13.88 -24.77 11.99
CA LYS A 38 -12.69 -25.21 12.72
C LYS A 38 -11.68 -25.75 11.72
N ILE A 39 -10.41 -25.37 11.88
CA ILE A 39 -9.29 -25.84 11.06
C ILE A 39 -8.20 -26.40 11.96
N SER A 40 -7.43 -27.36 11.43
CA SER A 40 -6.24 -27.86 12.13
C SER A 40 -5.05 -26.92 11.95
N ARG A 41 -4.00 -27.12 12.76
CA ARG A 41 -2.72 -26.41 12.63
C ARG A 41 -2.07 -26.57 11.25
N ASN A 42 -2.26 -27.72 10.58
CA ASN A 42 -1.65 -27.99 9.27
C ASN A 42 -2.50 -27.53 8.07
N GLN A 43 -3.80 -27.26 8.26
CA GLN A 43 -4.69 -26.86 7.17
C GLN A 43 -4.40 -25.43 6.67
N LYS A 44 -3.90 -25.28 5.45
CA LYS A 44 -3.46 -23.97 4.92
C LYS A 44 -4.58 -23.11 4.32
N GLN A 45 -5.72 -23.72 3.97
CA GLN A 45 -6.83 -23.05 3.29
C GLN A 45 -8.17 -23.42 3.92
N VAL A 46 -9.08 -22.44 3.93
CA VAL A 46 -10.48 -22.61 4.29
C VAL A 46 -11.31 -21.76 3.33
N SER A 47 -12.41 -22.33 2.83
CA SER A 47 -13.32 -21.64 1.91
C SER A 47 -14.69 -21.50 2.54
N PHE A 48 -15.35 -20.38 2.27
CA PHE A 48 -16.75 -20.12 2.61
C PHE A 48 -17.50 -19.82 1.32
N THR A 49 -18.80 -20.11 1.28
CA THR A 49 -19.65 -19.85 0.12
C THR A 49 -20.71 -18.85 0.55
N ILE A 50 -20.74 -17.69 -0.08
CA ILE A 50 -21.70 -16.63 0.19
C ILE A 50 -22.60 -16.49 -1.05
N ASN A 51 -23.92 -16.57 -0.85
CA ASN A 51 -24.91 -16.38 -1.91
C ASN A 51 -25.44 -14.92 -1.90
N GLU A 52 -24.54 -13.94 -1.74
CA GLU A 52 -24.87 -12.51 -1.72
C GLU A 52 -23.81 -11.76 -2.54
N HIS A 53 -24.25 -10.83 -3.40
CA HIS A 53 -23.37 -9.98 -4.19
C HIS A 53 -23.23 -8.60 -3.53
N GLN A 54 -22.03 -8.23 -3.10
CA GLN A 54 -21.72 -6.83 -2.81
C GLN A 54 -21.22 -6.14 -4.08
N ALA A 55 -22.01 -5.18 -4.57
CA ALA A 55 -21.85 -4.52 -5.86
C ALA A 55 -21.28 -3.10 -5.74
N SER A 56 -20.36 -2.85 -4.80
CA SER A 56 -19.63 -1.59 -4.81
C SER A 56 -18.58 -1.64 -5.92
N ASN A 57 -18.51 -0.61 -6.74
CA ASN A 57 -17.41 -0.39 -7.69
C ASN A 57 -16.46 0.72 -7.20
N ALA A 58 -16.71 1.27 -6.00
CA ALA A 58 -15.91 2.34 -5.44
C ALA A 58 -14.51 1.87 -5.06
N ILE A 59 -13.50 2.68 -5.32
CA ILE A 59 -12.12 2.44 -4.94
C ILE A 59 -11.54 3.69 -4.30
N ASP A 60 -10.77 3.46 -3.25
CA ASP A 60 -9.93 4.49 -2.65
C ASP A 60 -8.46 4.18 -2.90
N ILE A 61 -7.73 5.20 -3.35
CA ILE A 61 -6.31 5.12 -3.68
C ILE A 61 -5.59 6.22 -2.92
N LEU A 62 -4.64 5.86 -2.07
CA LEU A 62 -3.78 6.80 -1.37
C LEU A 62 -2.34 6.60 -1.82
N PHE A 63 -1.67 7.69 -2.17
CA PHE A 63 -0.23 7.70 -2.39
C PHE A 63 0.45 8.29 -1.15
N ALA A 64 1.34 7.54 -0.52
CA ALA A 64 2.25 8.03 0.52
C ALA A 64 3.64 8.13 -0.11
N VAL A 65 4.17 9.34 -0.19
CA VAL A 65 5.38 9.63 -0.99
C VAL A 65 6.45 10.25 -0.10
N ASP A 66 7.62 9.61 -0.09
CA ASP A 66 8.83 10.17 0.48
C ASP A 66 9.26 11.43 -0.28
N ALA A 67 9.51 12.50 0.46
CA ALA A 67 9.91 13.80 -0.05
C ALA A 67 11.18 14.33 0.63
N THR A 68 12.07 13.44 1.07
CA THR A 68 13.41 13.82 1.54
C THR A 68 14.37 14.09 0.39
N GLY A 69 15.54 14.65 0.72
CA GLY A 69 16.52 15.09 -0.28
C GLY A 69 17.07 13.96 -1.15
N SER A 70 17.17 12.74 -0.64
CA SER A 70 17.65 11.56 -1.40
C SER A 70 16.74 11.24 -2.59
N MET A 71 15.44 11.50 -2.46
CA MET A 71 14.44 11.38 -3.50
C MET A 71 14.40 12.59 -4.45
N GLY A 72 15.42 13.45 -4.49
CA GLY A 72 15.41 14.72 -5.24
C GLY A 72 15.16 14.59 -6.74
N ASP A 73 15.90 13.70 -7.39
CA ASP A 73 15.74 13.44 -8.83
C ASP A 73 14.50 12.58 -9.09
N GLU A 74 14.26 11.62 -8.20
CA GLU A 74 13.16 10.67 -8.22
C GLU A 74 11.82 11.39 -8.05
N ILE A 75 11.67 12.35 -7.15
CA ILE A 75 10.37 13.01 -6.88
C ILE A 75 9.90 13.83 -8.09
N SER A 76 10.83 14.40 -8.86
CA SER A 76 10.49 15.14 -10.08
C SER A 76 9.90 14.20 -11.12
N TYR A 77 10.54 13.04 -11.30
CA TYR A 77 10.03 11.98 -12.16
C TYR A 77 8.72 11.38 -11.64
N LEU A 78 8.68 10.96 -10.38
CA LEU A 78 7.52 10.38 -9.70
C LEU A 78 6.31 11.30 -9.73
N LYS A 79 6.49 12.63 -9.61
CA LYS A 79 5.39 13.58 -9.80
C LYS A 79 4.75 13.48 -11.18
N SER A 80 5.56 13.41 -12.23
CA SER A 80 5.06 13.29 -13.60
C SER A 80 4.34 11.96 -13.82
N GLU A 81 4.89 10.87 -13.29
CA GLU A 81 4.29 9.54 -13.35
C GLU A 81 2.99 9.44 -12.54
N LEU A 82 2.98 9.94 -11.30
CA LEU A 82 1.79 9.98 -10.45
C LEU A 82 0.68 10.83 -11.08
N LYS A 83 1.00 11.97 -11.68
CA LYS A 83 0.02 12.77 -12.43
C LYS A 83 -0.52 12.00 -13.64
N ASN A 84 0.31 11.24 -14.34
CA ASN A 84 -0.12 10.39 -15.45
C ASN A 84 -1.06 9.29 -14.96
N ILE A 85 -0.66 8.56 -13.91
CA ILE A 85 -1.44 7.50 -13.26
C ILE A 85 -2.80 8.05 -12.81
N MET A 86 -2.81 9.15 -12.07
CA MET A 86 -4.01 9.85 -11.62
C MET A 86 -4.94 10.22 -12.78
N SER A 87 -4.39 10.74 -13.88
CA SER A 87 -5.20 11.10 -15.05
C SER A 87 -5.78 9.87 -15.78
N ARG A 88 -5.05 8.75 -15.80
CA ARG A 88 -5.54 7.49 -16.38
C ARG A 88 -6.65 6.89 -15.52
N ILE A 89 -6.47 6.88 -14.19
CA ILE A 89 -7.49 6.42 -13.24
C ILE A 89 -8.75 7.27 -13.34
N ASP A 90 -8.60 8.59 -13.45
CA ASP A 90 -9.74 9.51 -13.59
C ASP A 90 -10.58 9.19 -14.85
N ALA A 91 -9.92 8.71 -15.91
CA ALA A 91 -10.57 8.30 -17.15
C ALA A 91 -11.13 6.86 -17.12
N SER A 92 -10.47 5.90 -16.45
CA SER A 92 -10.83 4.47 -16.52
C SER A 92 -11.65 3.95 -15.33
N VAL A 93 -11.65 4.64 -14.19
CA VAL A 93 -12.37 4.23 -12.97
C VAL A 93 -13.39 5.29 -12.61
N GLU A 94 -14.67 4.96 -12.78
CA GLU A 94 -15.77 5.90 -12.54
C GLU A 94 -15.92 6.30 -11.06
N GLN A 95 -15.95 5.32 -10.16
CA GLN A 95 -16.12 5.53 -8.71
C GLN A 95 -14.77 5.46 -8.00
N LYS A 96 -14.00 6.53 -8.09
CA LYS A 96 -12.67 6.64 -7.49
C LYS A 96 -12.58 7.81 -6.52
N ARG A 97 -11.77 7.65 -5.49
CA ARG A 97 -11.27 8.77 -4.69
C ARG A 97 -9.77 8.62 -4.52
N VAL A 98 -9.07 9.73 -4.61
CA VAL A 98 -7.62 9.77 -4.49
C VAL A 98 -7.24 10.65 -3.31
N ALA A 99 -6.25 10.21 -2.56
CA ALA A 99 -5.63 10.95 -1.47
C ALA A 99 -4.10 10.94 -1.64
N LEU A 100 -3.43 11.88 -0.96
CA LEU A 100 -1.98 11.97 -0.98
C LEU A 100 -1.46 12.38 0.40
N THR A 101 -0.48 11.63 0.89
CA THR A 101 0.38 11.99 2.02
C THR A 101 1.78 12.15 1.48
N VAL A 102 2.43 13.27 1.76
CA VAL A 102 3.88 13.42 1.58
C VAL A 102 4.53 13.49 2.96
N TYR A 103 5.70 12.87 3.09
CA TYR A 103 6.42 12.85 4.34
C TYR A 103 7.91 13.11 4.13
N ARG A 104 8.57 13.55 5.20
CA ARG A 104 10.02 13.71 5.27
C ARG A 104 10.50 13.10 6.57
N ASP A 105 11.48 13.71 7.23
CA ASP A 105 11.98 13.25 8.52
C ASP A 105 11.61 14.16 9.70
N HIS A 106 11.91 13.65 10.90
CA HIS A 106 11.82 14.39 12.15
C HIS A 106 12.85 15.52 12.20
N GLY A 107 12.38 16.75 12.43
CA GLY A 107 13.24 17.94 12.51
C GLY A 107 13.29 18.77 11.22
N ASP A 108 12.72 18.26 10.14
CA ASP A 108 12.49 19.02 8.91
C ASP A 108 11.38 20.08 9.06
N ASP A 109 11.22 20.92 8.03
CA ASP A 109 10.13 21.91 7.92
C ASP A 109 8.73 21.31 8.20
N TYR A 110 8.57 20.02 7.91
CA TYR A 110 7.40 19.22 8.27
C TYR A 110 7.76 17.73 8.25
N VAL A 111 7.14 16.95 9.13
CA VAL A 111 7.23 15.48 9.07
C VAL A 111 6.22 14.92 8.07
N THR A 112 4.98 15.42 8.07
CA THR A 112 3.94 15.00 7.13
C THR A 112 3.08 16.18 6.64
N ARG A 113 2.60 16.08 5.41
CA ARG A 113 1.50 16.90 4.86
C ARG A 113 0.57 15.97 4.09
N ALA A 114 -0.73 16.22 4.19
CA ALA A 114 -1.72 15.35 3.56
C ALA A 114 -2.90 16.15 3.00
N ILE A 115 -3.46 15.62 1.92
CA ILE A 115 -4.79 15.95 1.39
C ILE A 115 -5.64 14.69 1.50
N ASP A 116 -6.84 14.83 2.09
CA ASP A 116 -7.78 13.73 2.28
C ASP A 116 -8.39 13.28 0.94
N PHE A 117 -9.13 12.18 0.94
CA PHE A 117 -9.76 11.60 -0.23
C PHE A 117 -10.69 12.59 -0.96
N SER A 118 -10.34 12.90 -2.21
CA SER A 118 -11.18 13.67 -3.14
C SER A 118 -11.56 12.84 -4.36
N SER A 119 -12.78 13.07 -4.88
CA SER A 119 -13.18 12.57 -6.19
C SER A 119 -12.72 13.48 -7.34
N ASP A 120 -12.33 14.72 -7.03
CA ASP A 120 -11.65 15.62 -7.95
C ASP A 120 -10.14 15.34 -7.90
N VAL A 121 -9.70 14.56 -8.88
CA VAL A 121 -8.30 14.14 -8.98
C VAL A 121 -7.36 15.32 -9.23
N ASN A 122 -7.86 16.44 -9.78
CA ASN A 122 -7.02 17.61 -10.04
C ASN A 122 -6.59 18.31 -8.74
N GLU A 123 -7.44 18.35 -7.71
CA GLU A 123 -7.06 18.89 -6.40
C GLU A 123 -5.84 18.16 -5.81
N VAL A 124 -5.79 16.84 -5.96
CA VAL A 124 -4.67 16.01 -5.49
C VAL A 124 -3.43 16.23 -6.35
N LYS A 125 -3.59 16.38 -7.67
CA LYS A 125 -2.48 16.69 -8.60
C LYS A 125 -1.87 18.07 -8.32
N ASP A 126 -2.69 19.05 -7.96
CA ASP A 126 -2.23 20.40 -7.61
C ASP A 126 -1.49 20.37 -6.27
N PHE A 127 -2.04 19.65 -5.28
CA PHE A 127 -1.34 19.42 -4.00
C PHE A 127 0.02 18.76 -4.21
N LEU A 128 0.10 17.72 -5.05
CA LEU A 128 1.36 17.05 -5.42
C LEU A 128 2.35 18.01 -6.10
N SER A 129 1.85 18.89 -6.97
CA SER A 129 2.69 19.85 -7.71
C SER A 129 3.44 20.78 -6.78
N ALA A 130 2.81 21.19 -5.68
CA ALA A 130 3.35 22.15 -4.72
C ALA A 130 4.45 21.57 -3.80
N GLN A 131 4.60 20.25 -3.74
CA GLN A 131 5.60 19.62 -2.87
C GLN A 131 7.00 19.73 -3.49
N HIS A 132 8.06 19.44 -2.75
CA HIS A 132 9.41 19.30 -3.29
C HIS A 132 10.23 18.46 -2.31
N ALA A 133 11.22 17.75 -2.84
CA ALA A 133 12.18 17.04 -2.02
C ALA A 133 13.06 18.04 -1.25
N ALA A 134 13.19 17.86 0.06
CA ALA A 134 14.19 18.52 0.89
C ALA A 134 14.23 17.84 2.26
N GLY A 135 15.21 18.19 3.09
CA GLY A 135 15.31 17.62 4.42
C GLY A 135 15.93 16.23 4.43
N GLY A 136 15.63 15.47 5.48
CA GLY A 136 16.35 14.26 5.89
C GLY A 136 17.64 14.61 6.64
N GLY A 137 18.58 13.67 6.69
CA GLY A 137 19.91 13.93 7.25
C GLY A 137 20.70 12.66 7.54
N ASP A 138 20.03 11.62 7.98
CA ASP A 138 20.49 10.24 8.02
C ASP A 138 19.77 9.38 6.97
N TYR A 139 19.97 8.06 7.03
CA TYR A 139 19.42 7.14 6.04
C TYR A 139 17.96 6.78 6.35
N GLU A 140 17.56 6.81 7.60
CA GLU A 140 16.21 6.50 8.05
C GLU A 140 15.26 7.70 7.89
N GLU A 141 13.98 7.43 7.66
CA GLU A 141 12.97 8.48 7.41
C GLU A 141 11.70 8.25 8.28
N ALA A 142 10.76 9.20 8.33
CA ALA A 142 9.57 9.11 9.18
C ALA A 142 8.41 8.28 8.57
N VAL A 143 8.70 7.07 8.07
CA VAL A 143 7.72 6.18 7.42
C VAL A 143 6.57 5.80 8.35
N GLU A 144 6.81 5.68 9.66
CA GLU A 144 5.78 5.39 10.65
C GLU A 144 4.73 6.49 10.78
N GLU A 145 5.13 7.76 10.68
CA GLU A 145 4.22 8.91 10.72
C GLU A 145 3.43 8.98 9.40
N ALA A 146 4.07 8.69 8.26
CA ALA A 146 3.39 8.56 6.98
C ALA A 146 2.29 7.49 7.00
N LEU A 147 2.57 6.31 7.56
CA LEU A 147 1.58 5.24 7.72
C LEU A 147 0.43 5.66 8.64
N LYS A 148 0.75 6.25 9.79
CA LYS A 148 -0.24 6.70 10.77
C LYS A 148 -1.18 7.75 10.19
N VAL A 149 -0.65 8.77 9.51
CA VAL A 149 -1.46 9.81 8.84
C VAL A 149 -2.29 9.19 7.73
N SER A 150 -1.67 8.41 6.84
CA SER A 150 -2.35 7.80 5.69
C SER A 150 -3.51 6.88 6.10
N LEU A 151 -3.33 6.06 7.14
CA LEU A 151 -4.38 5.16 7.62
C LEU A 151 -5.41 5.86 8.51
N SER A 152 -5.19 7.12 8.90
CA SER A 152 -6.17 7.94 9.63
C SER A 152 -7.13 8.71 8.73
N GLN A 153 -6.84 8.80 7.43
CA GLN A 153 -7.67 9.49 6.45
C GLN A 153 -9.06 8.84 6.26
N SER A 154 -9.94 9.53 5.52
CA SER A 154 -11.36 9.19 5.38
C SER A 154 -11.66 8.04 4.41
N TRP A 155 -11.03 6.88 4.64
CA TRP A 155 -11.23 5.65 3.87
C TRP A 155 -12.71 5.22 3.84
N ASN A 156 -13.22 4.88 2.66
CA ASN A 156 -14.56 4.39 2.42
C ASN A 156 -14.61 2.90 2.78
N GLU A 157 -15.25 2.61 3.91
CA GLU A 157 -15.43 1.24 4.40
C GLU A 157 -16.22 0.35 3.42
N LYS A 158 -17.00 0.95 2.51
CA LYS A 158 -17.78 0.26 1.48
C LYS A 158 -17.06 0.21 0.13
N ALA A 159 -15.84 0.74 0.02
CA ALA A 159 -15.07 0.61 -1.22
C ALA A 159 -14.73 -0.86 -1.47
N LYS A 160 -14.87 -1.28 -2.72
CA LYS A 160 -14.49 -2.60 -3.22
C LYS A 160 -13.02 -2.88 -2.99
N ALA A 161 -12.20 -1.84 -3.17
CA ALA A 161 -10.77 -1.90 -2.97
C ALA A 161 -10.27 -0.62 -2.30
N ARG A 162 -9.25 -0.80 -1.45
CA ARG A 162 -8.55 0.27 -0.74
C ARG A 162 -7.06 0.01 -0.88
N ILE A 163 -6.35 0.93 -1.49
CA ILE A 163 -4.95 0.73 -1.89
C ILE A 163 -4.12 1.90 -1.38
N LEU A 164 -3.10 1.59 -0.60
CA LEU A 164 -2.05 2.51 -0.18
C LEU A 164 -0.78 2.18 -0.95
N PHE A 165 -0.37 3.05 -1.87
CA PHE A 165 0.97 2.99 -2.47
C PHE A 165 1.94 3.72 -1.56
N LEU A 166 2.94 3.02 -1.03
CA LEU A 166 3.98 3.59 -0.17
C LEU A 166 5.27 3.70 -0.99
N MET A 167 5.71 4.90 -1.31
CA MET A 167 6.83 5.18 -2.21
C MET A 167 7.99 5.72 -1.41
N LEU A 168 9.12 5.01 -1.42
CA LEU A 168 10.24 5.25 -0.50
C LEU A 168 11.55 4.64 -1.01
N ASP A 169 12.67 5.17 -0.55
CA ASP A 169 14.05 4.66 -0.75
C ASP A 169 14.71 4.22 0.58
N ALA A 170 14.14 4.63 1.72
CA ALA A 170 14.71 4.45 3.05
C ALA A 170 13.78 3.70 4.04
N PRO A 171 14.33 3.06 5.09
CA PRO A 171 13.52 2.45 6.16
C PRO A 171 13.07 3.48 7.21
N PRO A 172 12.09 3.14 8.07
CA PRO A 172 11.80 3.91 9.26
C PRO A 172 12.94 3.86 10.27
N HIS A 173 13.04 4.91 11.07
CA HIS A 173 13.86 4.95 12.28
C HIS A 173 13.61 3.73 13.19
N PHE A 174 14.67 2.97 13.53
CA PHE A 174 14.54 1.75 14.31
C PHE A 174 14.57 2.00 15.83
N ASN A 175 13.38 2.09 16.41
CA ASN A 175 13.19 2.07 17.86
C ASN A 175 11.94 1.28 18.27
N GLN A 176 11.80 0.97 19.56
CA GLN A 176 10.71 0.14 20.06
C GLN A 176 9.31 0.76 19.84
N GLU A 177 9.21 2.09 19.93
CA GLU A 177 7.96 2.82 19.72
C GLU A 177 7.52 2.76 18.26
N ASN A 178 8.43 3.04 17.32
CA ASN A 178 8.18 2.97 15.88
C ASN A 178 7.81 1.54 15.46
N VAL A 179 8.51 0.53 15.98
CA VAL A 179 8.17 -0.88 15.73
C VAL A 179 6.76 -1.22 16.21
N ALA A 180 6.37 -0.75 17.40
CA ALA A 180 5.02 -0.96 17.91
C ALA A 180 3.96 -0.23 17.07
N MET A 181 4.27 1.00 16.65
CA MET A 181 3.40 1.81 15.81
C MET A 181 3.17 1.18 14.44
N ILE A 182 4.23 0.79 13.73
CA ILE A 182 4.17 0.12 12.43
C ILE A 182 3.34 -1.16 12.52
N LYS A 183 3.57 -1.99 13.55
CA LYS A 183 2.77 -3.21 13.79
C LYS A 183 1.29 -2.89 13.97
N SER A 184 0.97 -1.85 14.73
CA SER A 184 -0.42 -1.41 14.94
C SER A 184 -1.06 -0.90 13.65
N GLN A 185 -0.32 -0.10 12.87
CA GLN A 185 -0.78 0.43 11.59
C GLN A 185 -1.01 -0.68 10.55
N ILE A 186 -0.11 -1.66 10.43
CA ILE A 186 -0.29 -2.82 9.54
C ILE A 186 -1.50 -3.65 9.97
N ALA A 187 -1.70 -3.86 11.28
CA ALA A 187 -2.87 -4.55 11.78
C ALA A 187 -4.15 -3.79 11.41
N LYS A 188 -4.19 -2.46 11.62
CA LYS A 188 -5.31 -1.60 11.22
C LYS A 188 -5.59 -1.68 9.72
N ALA A 189 -4.56 -1.55 8.89
CA ALA A 189 -4.68 -1.67 7.43
C ALA A 189 -5.30 -3.02 7.03
N LYS A 190 -4.83 -4.11 7.62
CA LYS A 190 -5.36 -5.46 7.39
C LYS A 190 -6.83 -5.59 7.80
N GLU A 191 -7.21 -5.08 8.97
CA GLU A 191 -8.59 -5.12 9.45
C GLU A 191 -9.53 -4.30 8.55
N GLN A 192 -9.03 -3.18 8.04
CA GLN A 192 -9.70 -2.36 7.04
C GLN A 192 -9.53 -2.90 5.61
N GLY A 193 -8.85 -4.02 5.37
CA GLY A 193 -8.58 -4.52 4.01
C GLY A 193 -7.88 -3.51 3.08
N ILE A 194 -7.12 -2.58 3.65
CA ILE A 194 -6.23 -1.67 2.93
C ILE A 194 -5.00 -2.47 2.52
N LYS A 195 -4.74 -2.53 1.22
CA LYS A 195 -3.55 -3.14 0.65
C LYS A 195 -2.41 -2.14 0.65
N ILE A 196 -1.32 -2.44 1.34
CA ILE A 196 -0.12 -1.60 1.33
C ILE A 196 0.81 -2.16 0.26
N ILE A 197 1.00 -1.39 -0.82
CA ILE A 197 1.88 -1.71 -1.94
C ILE A 197 3.11 -0.80 -1.83
N PRO A 198 4.23 -1.31 -1.29
CA PRO A 198 5.50 -0.58 -1.36
C PRO A 198 5.96 -0.47 -2.81
N VAL A 199 6.44 0.71 -3.18
CA VAL A 199 7.12 1.04 -4.42
C VAL A 199 8.49 1.55 -4.02
N VAL A 200 9.46 0.64 -4.01
CA VAL A 200 10.80 0.93 -3.50
C VAL A 200 11.67 1.50 -4.62
N ALA A 201 12.27 2.66 -4.37
CA ALA A 201 13.18 3.35 -5.29
C ALA A 201 14.65 2.93 -5.08
N SER A 202 15.55 3.63 -5.77
CA SER A 202 17.01 3.46 -5.71
C SER A 202 17.54 3.63 -4.28
N GLY A 203 18.67 3.02 -3.95
CA GLY A 203 19.30 3.22 -2.63
C GLY A 203 18.71 2.44 -1.46
N ALA A 204 17.59 1.73 -1.66
CA ALA A 204 17.10 0.77 -0.68
C ALA A 204 18.11 -0.37 -0.46
N ASN A 205 18.15 -0.92 0.76
CA ASN A 205 18.98 -2.08 1.10
C ASN A 205 18.13 -3.36 1.31
N LYS A 206 18.76 -4.49 1.63
CA LYS A 206 18.03 -5.76 1.87
C LYS A 206 17.11 -5.71 3.10
N GLU A 207 17.39 -4.85 4.07
CA GLU A 207 16.54 -4.66 5.24
C GLU A 207 15.26 -3.92 4.87
N VAL A 208 15.36 -2.86 4.05
CA VAL A 208 14.22 -2.16 3.46
C VAL A 208 13.38 -3.13 2.63
N GLU A 209 14.01 -3.90 1.74
CA GLU A 209 13.32 -4.91 0.92
C GLU A 209 12.57 -5.91 1.81
N PHE A 210 13.23 -6.46 2.85
CA PHE A 210 12.59 -7.41 3.77
C PHE A 210 11.40 -6.80 4.51
N LEU A 211 11.56 -5.58 5.03
CA LEU A 211 10.51 -4.87 5.75
C LEU A 211 9.32 -4.58 4.85
N MET A 212 9.56 -4.05 3.64
CA MET A 212 8.51 -3.75 2.66
C MET A 212 7.79 -5.00 2.15
N ARG A 213 8.53 -6.10 1.91
CA ARG A 213 7.90 -7.41 1.65
C ARG A 213 7.02 -7.85 2.81
N SER A 214 7.41 -7.58 4.06
CA SER A 214 6.57 -7.90 5.22
C SER A 214 5.26 -7.10 5.23
N PHE A 215 5.26 -5.84 4.78
CA PHE A 215 4.05 -5.00 4.71
C PHE A 215 3.08 -5.53 3.65
N SER A 216 3.59 -5.81 2.46
CA SER A 216 2.80 -6.34 1.34
C SER A 216 2.22 -7.71 1.68
N VAL A 217 3.02 -8.63 2.21
CA VAL A 217 2.56 -9.96 2.64
C VAL A 217 1.52 -9.84 3.77
N SER A 218 1.71 -8.94 4.73
CA SER A 218 0.76 -8.77 5.85
C SER A 218 -0.62 -8.30 5.41
N THR A 219 -0.68 -7.53 4.31
CA THR A 219 -1.89 -6.93 3.74
C THR A 219 -2.37 -7.61 2.46
N SER A 220 -1.80 -8.77 2.09
CA SER A 220 -2.14 -9.51 0.85
C SER A 220 -2.01 -8.64 -0.41
N ALA A 221 -0.95 -7.84 -0.46
CA ALA A 221 -0.63 -6.91 -1.52
C ALA A 221 0.65 -7.37 -2.26
N THR A 222 1.05 -6.59 -3.25
CA THR A 222 2.26 -6.82 -4.05
C THR A 222 3.39 -5.91 -3.58
N TYR A 223 4.63 -6.37 -3.74
CA TYR A 223 5.84 -5.55 -3.59
C TYR A 223 6.31 -5.11 -4.97
N VAL A 224 6.59 -3.82 -5.13
CA VAL A 224 7.10 -3.20 -6.37
C VAL A 224 8.44 -2.55 -6.06
N PHE A 225 9.37 -2.65 -7.00
CA PHE A 225 10.66 -1.99 -6.93
C PHE A 225 11.00 -1.39 -8.31
N LEU A 226 11.72 -0.28 -8.31
CA LEU A 226 12.25 0.34 -9.52
C LEU A 226 13.56 -0.37 -9.92
N THR A 227 13.82 -0.40 -11.22
CA THR A 227 15.07 -0.95 -11.79
C THR A 227 15.81 0.14 -12.57
N ASP A 228 17.10 -0.09 -12.83
CA ASP A 228 17.95 0.79 -13.63
C ASP A 228 17.45 0.97 -15.08
N ASP A 229 16.55 0.09 -15.54
CA ASP A 229 15.91 0.18 -16.87
C ASP A 229 15.10 1.47 -17.06
N SER A 230 14.75 2.16 -15.96
CA SER A 230 14.13 3.48 -15.98
C SER A 230 15.09 4.59 -16.43
N GLY A 231 16.41 4.39 -16.29
CA GLY A 231 17.44 5.39 -16.56
C GLY A 231 17.44 6.58 -15.59
N ILE A 232 16.80 6.45 -14.42
CA ILE A 232 16.61 7.52 -13.42
C ILE A 232 17.02 7.01 -12.04
N GLY A 233 17.75 7.84 -11.29
CA GLY A 233 18.25 7.53 -9.94
C GLY A 233 19.63 6.88 -9.93
N ASN A 234 20.08 6.51 -8.73
CA ASN A 234 21.31 5.74 -8.50
C ASN A 234 21.10 4.24 -8.77
N ASP A 235 22.17 3.43 -8.68
CA ASP A 235 22.11 1.98 -8.87
C ASP A 235 21.00 1.33 -8.00
N HIS A 236 20.16 0.52 -8.65
CA HIS A 236 19.09 -0.24 -7.99
C HIS A 236 19.58 -1.63 -7.56
N ILE A 237 19.04 -2.19 -6.46
CA ILE A 237 19.42 -3.56 -6.07
C ILE A 237 18.90 -4.56 -7.11
N GLU A 238 19.75 -5.50 -7.54
CA GLU A 238 19.28 -6.67 -8.28
C GLU A 238 18.17 -7.42 -7.52
N ALA A 239 17.12 -7.79 -8.26
CA ALA A 239 15.96 -8.46 -7.72
C ALA A 239 16.34 -9.77 -7.01
N THR A 240 15.97 -9.91 -5.73
CA THR A 240 16.21 -11.14 -4.93
C THR A 240 15.31 -12.31 -5.33
N THR A 241 14.60 -12.22 -6.45
CA THR A 241 13.56 -13.18 -6.88
C THR A 241 13.81 -13.59 -8.32
N GLU A 242 13.77 -14.89 -8.57
CA GLU A 242 13.99 -15.49 -9.90
C GLU A 242 12.84 -15.18 -10.90
N SER A 243 11.69 -14.71 -10.41
CA SER A 243 10.55 -14.33 -11.26
C SER A 243 10.04 -12.93 -10.92
N PHE A 244 10.32 -11.97 -11.79
CA PHE A 244 9.68 -10.65 -11.79
C PHE A 244 9.38 -10.24 -13.24
N LYS A 245 8.39 -9.36 -13.41
CA LYS A 245 8.01 -8.82 -14.72
C LYS A 245 8.43 -7.36 -14.76
N VAL A 246 9.28 -7.00 -15.72
CA VAL A 246 9.64 -5.60 -15.99
C VAL A 246 8.53 -4.97 -16.83
N GLU A 247 8.02 -3.84 -16.36
CA GLU A 247 7.06 -2.98 -17.04
C GLU A 247 7.20 -1.55 -16.52
N LYS A 248 6.68 -0.56 -17.26
CA LYS A 248 6.72 0.83 -16.82
C LYS A 248 5.90 1.01 -15.54
N LEU A 249 6.40 1.82 -14.59
CA LEU A 249 5.76 2.04 -13.30
C LEU A 249 4.29 2.48 -13.43
N ASN A 250 4.02 3.42 -14.34
CA ASN A 250 2.65 3.89 -14.59
C ASN A 250 1.71 2.79 -15.10
N ASP A 251 2.17 1.97 -16.04
CA ASP A 251 1.40 0.85 -16.58
C ASP A 251 1.14 -0.19 -15.49
N LEU A 252 2.12 -0.47 -14.65
CA LEU A 252 2.00 -1.39 -13.51
C LEU A 252 0.96 -0.92 -12.50
N MET A 253 1.06 0.34 -12.07
CA MET A 253 0.17 0.89 -11.04
C MET A 253 -1.26 1.00 -11.56
N VAL A 254 -1.44 1.48 -12.80
CA VAL A 254 -2.77 1.54 -13.43
C VAL A 254 -3.37 0.14 -13.58
N ARG A 255 -2.58 -0.84 -14.05
CA ARG A 255 -3.04 -2.23 -14.17
C ARG A 255 -3.47 -2.81 -12.83
N PHE A 256 -2.73 -2.56 -11.75
CA PHE A 256 -3.15 -3.00 -10.41
C PHE A 256 -4.46 -2.34 -9.98
N ILE A 257 -4.59 -1.02 -10.16
CA ILE A 257 -5.79 -0.28 -9.76
C ILE A 257 -7.00 -0.76 -10.55
N GLU A 258 -6.88 -0.94 -11.87
CA GLU A 258 -7.95 -1.46 -12.74
C GLU A 258 -8.31 -2.91 -12.41
N GLN A 259 -7.32 -3.76 -12.09
CA GLN A 259 -7.57 -5.11 -11.62
C GLN A 259 -8.38 -5.12 -10.31
N TYR A 260 -8.03 -4.25 -9.35
CA TYR A 260 -8.78 -4.11 -8.10
C TYR A 260 -10.15 -3.45 -8.30
N ALA A 261 -10.29 -2.59 -9.31
CA ALA A 261 -11.56 -2.03 -9.77
C ALA A 261 -12.48 -3.11 -10.34
N GLY A 262 -11.91 -4.16 -10.93
CA GLY A 262 -12.62 -5.07 -11.81
C GLY A 262 -13.01 -4.42 -13.14
N VAL A 263 -12.24 -3.43 -13.59
CA VAL A 263 -12.30 -2.93 -14.97
C VAL A 263 -11.62 -3.99 -15.83
N GLN A 264 -12.27 -4.45 -16.91
CA GLN A 264 -11.62 -5.35 -17.85
C GLN A 264 -10.44 -4.61 -18.49
N THR A 265 -9.22 -5.06 -18.21
CA THR A 265 -8.03 -4.59 -18.91
C THR A 265 -8.18 -4.94 -20.39
N ALA A 266 -8.23 -3.91 -21.25
CA ALA A 266 -8.03 -4.12 -22.68
C ALA A 266 -6.62 -4.71 -22.87
N VAL A 267 -6.57 -5.97 -23.31
CA VAL A 267 -5.33 -6.70 -23.61
C VAL A 267 -4.73 -6.18 -24.90
#